data_AF-A0A511T7I7-F1
#
_entry.id   AF-A0A511T7I7-F1
#
_cell.length_a   1.000
_cell.length_b   1.000
_cell.length_c   1.000
_cell.angle_alpha   90.00
_cell.angle_beta   90.00
_cell.angle_gamma   90.00
#
_symmetry.space_group_name_H-M   'P 1'
#
loop_
_entity.id
_entity.type
_entity.pdbx_description
1 polymer ?
#
loop_
_entity_poly.entity_id
_entity_poly.type
_entity_poly.pdbx_seq_one_letter_code
_entity_poly.pdbx_strand_id
1 'polypeptide(L)'
;MSDSPKDSSHPGASRIRGLEQVDRLSVPLPHGTEVTTRVERMTSGGRRIPQGVVGRVVRAKDGGLDIQIVGVGEVWFARDELVPRRPGQVQFAQRREAAWNALGPCVVLETRVGSHAWGLANEQSDVDVRGVFALPLSWTFGLVEAPQDLVSADGSTTYWEARKTVEQALRADPNTLETLFVPGAQALDELGEWFLAEREAFVSQSIFGSFGRYAMSQLDKLTRSQRLAEHRDLLLEWLCEDPAPGLDEVARRLADISPRGAPTPEDALLAAKTYVKQLYRSLSDQGLLAANDFAALTAYARGGGQRPPSARELRPKNAYNLLRLIATATGWLRHGEPVFEATGALKARLLDIKAGQVPLEDVLRDAEAMAPELEAARQESRLPEQPDYARADRLLRRVGDEVARRWVTKVAGPWGHDAPEAPRMEWRDSE
;
A
#
# COMPACT_ATOMS: atom_id res chain seq x y z
N MET A 1 -57.16 -21.05 7.09
CA MET A 1 -56.09 -20.75 6.10
C MET A 1 -55.76 -19.28 6.31
N SER A 2 -54.69 -19.05 7.06
CA SER A 2 -54.43 -17.80 7.77
C SER A 2 -53.76 -16.78 6.87
N ASP A 3 -54.35 -15.58 6.81
CA ASP A 3 -53.70 -14.34 6.42
C ASP A 3 -52.34 -14.19 7.11
N SER A 4 -51.35 -13.73 6.35
CA SER A 4 -50.06 -13.29 6.87
C SER A 4 -49.99 -11.77 6.84
N PRO A 5 -50.10 -11.08 7.99
CA PRO A 5 -49.57 -9.74 8.15
C PRO A 5 -48.17 -9.83 8.75
N LYS A 6 -47.16 -9.27 8.07
CA LYS A 6 -45.87 -8.94 8.69
C LYS A 6 -45.34 -7.63 8.13
N ASP A 7 -45.85 -6.56 8.72
CA ASP A 7 -45.03 -5.38 8.96
C ASP A 7 -44.27 -5.61 10.27
N SER A 8 -42.94 -5.64 10.20
CA SER A 8 -42.07 -5.32 11.33
C SER A 8 -40.70 -4.94 10.78
N SER A 9 -40.57 -3.64 10.49
CA SER A 9 -39.44 -2.81 10.88
C SER A 9 -38.16 -3.58 11.24
N HIS A 10 -37.24 -3.70 10.28
CA HIS A 10 -35.84 -3.97 10.64
C HIS A 10 -35.36 -2.85 11.57
N PRO A 11 -34.83 -3.16 12.77
CA PRO A 11 -34.19 -2.13 13.57
C PRO A 11 -33.02 -1.60 12.75
N GLY A 12 -33.10 -0.30 12.45
CA GLY A 12 -32.17 0.37 11.58
C GLY A 12 -30.74 0.03 11.96
N ALA A 13 -29.97 -0.45 10.98
CA ALA A 13 -28.53 -0.30 11.04
C ALA A 13 -28.29 1.19 11.24
N SER A 14 -27.88 1.56 12.46
CA SER A 14 -27.56 2.94 12.81
C SER A 14 -26.48 3.40 11.84
N ARG A 15 -26.89 4.08 10.78
CA ARG A 15 -26.00 4.85 9.94
C ARG A 15 -25.60 6.01 10.83
N ILE A 16 -24.38 5.95 11.34
CA ILE A 16 -23.72 7.08 11.99
C ILE A 16 -23.67 8.22 10.95
N ARG A 17 -24.72 9.05 10.90
CA ARG A 17 -24.74 10.35 10.23
C ARG A 17 -24.30 11.36 11.28
N GLY A 18 -23.10 11.91 11.11
CA GLY A 18 -22.53 12.87 12.05
C GLY A 18 -21.37 13.65 11.42
N LEU A 19 -21.62 14.33 10.29
CA LEU A 19 -20.59 15.10 9.58
C LEU A 19 -21.08 16.40 8.93
N GLU A 20 -22.20 16.97 9.37
CA GLU A 20 -22.55 18.34 8.95
C GLU A 20 -21.81 19.42 9.76
N GLN A 21 -21.08 19.05 10.82
CA GLN A 21 -20.43 20.01 11.73
C GLN A 21 -18.90 19.91 11.84
N VAL A 22 -18.24 19.00 11.11
CA VAL A 22 -16.77 18.96 11.08
C VAL A 22 -16.28 19.82 9.93
N ASP A 23 -15.48 20.83 10.23
CA ASP A 23 -14.82 21.63 9.20
C ASP A 23 -13.90 20.74 8.35
N ARG A 24 -14.30 20.55 7.09
CA ARG A 24 -13.56 19.70 6.13
C ARG A 24 -12.20 20.31 5.76
N LEU A 25 -11.98 21.59 6.06
CA LEU A 25 -10.71 22.28 5.82
C LEU A 25 -9.70 22.06 6.95
N SER A 26 -10.15 21.69 8.15
CA SER A 26 -9.25 21.52 9.30
C SER A 26 -8.71 20.10 9.46
N VAL A 27 -9.28 19.10 8.77
CA VAL A 27 -8.82 17.71 8.92
C VAL A 27 -7.47 17.45 8.25
N PRO A 28 -6.62 16.57 8.76
CA PRO A 28 -5.42 16.17 8.04
C PRO A 28 -5.79 15.48 6.73
N LEU A 29 -4.93 15.62 5.72
CA LEU A 29 -5.06 14.97 4.42
C LEU A 29 -3.91 13.96 4.24
N PRO A 30 -4.06 12.72 4.76
CA PRO A 30 -3.06 11.67 4.63
C PRO A 30 -2.60 11.41 3.19
N HIS A 31 -1.40 10.85 3.02
CA HIS A 31 -0.98 10.24 1.76
C HIS A 31 -2.08 9.29 1.25
N GLY A 32 -2.44 9.42 -0.02
CA GLY A 32 -3.46 8.58 -0.67
C GLY A 32 -4.90 9.08 -0.51
N THR A 33 -5.15 10.12 0.28
CA THR A 33 -6.48 10.72 0.44
C THR A 33 -6.97 11.29 -0.90
N GLU A 34 -8.19 10.95 -1.29
CA GLU A 34 -8.85 11.62 -2.41
C GLU A 34 -9.37 12.99 -1.97
N VAL A 35 -8.99 14.00 -2.73
CA VAL A 35 -9.33 15.40 -2.45
C VAL A 35 -9.93 16.05 -3.68
N THR A 36 -10.75 17.07 -3.46
CA THR A 36 -11.29 17.94 -4.49
C THR A 36 -10.66 19.32 -4.34
N THR A 37 -10.16 19.87 -5.44
CA THR A 37 -9.57 21.21 -5.47
C THR A 37 -10.67 22.27 -5.28
N ARG A 38 -10.39 23.29 -4.46
CA ARG A 38 -11.27 24.44 -4.23
C ARG A 38 -10.89 25.67 -5.04
N VAL A 39 -9.74 25.63 -5.68
CA VAL A 39 -9.25 26.73 -6.50
C VAL A 39 -8.92 26.21 -7.89
N GLU A 40 -9.01 27.13 -8.85
CA GLU A 40 -8.42 26.95 -10.16
C GLU A 40 -6.91 27.20 -10.09
N ARG A 41 -6.13 26.42 -10.85
CA ARG A 41 -4.68 26.59 -10.92
C ARG A 41 -4.15 26.37 -12.33
N MET A 42 -3.17 27.17 -12.73
CA MET A 42 -2.43 26.97 -13.98
C MET A 42 -1.17 26.18 -13.68
N THR A 43 -0.90 25.13 -14.44
CA THR A 43 0.40 24.43 -14.36
C THR A 43 1.49 25.28 -14.98
N SER A 44 2.75 24.97 -14.64
CA SER A 44 3.94 25.55 -15.28
C SER A 44 3.97 25.35 -16.80
N GLY A 45 3.27 24.34 -17.33
CA GLY A 45 3.09 24.08 -18.76
C GLY A 45 1.88 24.78 -19.40
N GLY A 46 1.23 25.72 -18.71
CA GLY A 46 0.10 26.49 -19.25
C GLY A 46 -1.25 25.74 -19.27
N ARG A 47 -1.35 24.57 -18.63
CA ARG A 47 -2.60 23.80 -18.56
C ARG A 47 -3.46 24.28 -17.39
N ARG A 48 -4.73 24.55 -17.68
CA ARG A 48 -5.73 24.97 -16.68
C ARG A 48 -6.26 23.77 -15.91
N ILE A 49 -6.17 23.83 -14.59
CA ILE A 49 -6.79 22.90 -13.64
C ILE A 49 -7.99 23.63 -13.05
N PRO A 50 -9.23 23.31 -13.46
CA PRO A 50 -10.40 23.96 -12.89
C PRO A 50 -10.57 23.62 -11.40
N GLN A 51 -11.31 24.47 -10.70
CA GLN A 51 -11.85 24.12 -9.39
C GLN A 51 -12.75 22.88 -9.50
N GLY A 52 -12.76 22.03 -8.46
CA GLY A 52 -13.59 20.83 -8.40
C GLY A 52 -12.91 19.57 -8.95
N VAL A 53 -11.65 19.67 -9.39
CA VAL A 53 -10.89 18.53 -9.88
C VAL A 53 -10.56 17.59 -8.72
N VAL A 54 -10.71 16.29 -8.96
CA VAL A 54 -10.33 15.26 -8.00
C VAL A 54 -8.87 14.90 -8.20
N GLY A 55 -8.13 14.88 -7.11
CA GLY A 55 -6.76 14.40 -7.06
C GLY A 55 -6.53 13.51 -5.85
N ARG A 56 -5.31 12.98 -5.74
CA ARG A 56 -4.88 12.16 -4.61
C ARG A 56 -3.65 12.77 -3.97
N VAL A 57 -3.64 12.89 -2.65
CA VAL A 57 -2.46 13.36 -1.91
C VAL A 57 -1.29 12.41 -2.15
N VAL A 58 -0.16 12.96 -2.58
CA VAL A 58 1.11 12.24 -2.72
C VAL A 58 1.97 12.46 -1.50
N ARG A 59 2.18 13.71 -1.08
CA ARG A 59 2.97 14.03 0.12
C ARG A 59 2.63 15.43 0.62
N ALA A 60 2.94 15.69 1.88
CA ALA A 60 3.00 17.05 2.41
C ALA A 60 4.34 17.69 2.03
N LYS A 61 4.31 18.96 1.62
CA LYS A 61 5.50 19.73 1.21
C LYS A 61 5.27 21.22 1.43
N ASP A 62 6.23 21.93 2.01
CA ASP A 62 6.22 23.41 2.14
C ASP A 62 4.92 24.01 2.73
N GLY A 63 4.32 23.36 3.73
CA GLY A 63 3.06 23.80 4.34
C GLY A 63 1.79 23.51 3.51
N GLY A 64 1.94 22.85 2.37
CA GLY A 64 0.85 22.34 1.52
C GLY A 64 1.04 20.87 1.16
N LEU A 65 0.42 20.46 0.07
CA LEU A 65 0.29 19.07 -0.35
C LEU A 65 0.54 18.95 -1.87
N ASP A 66 1.43 18.06 -2.26
CA ASP A 66 1.56 17.63 -3.65
C ASP A 66 0.39 16.68 -3.96
N ILE A 67 -0.46 17.07 -4.91
CA ILE A 67 -1.63 16.29 -5.32
C ILE A 67 -1.39 15.71 -6.70
N GLN A 68 -1.42 14.38 -6.80
CA GLN A 68 -1.45 13.70 -8.08
C GLN A 68 -2.84 13.89 -8.68
N ILE A 69 -2.90 14.71 -9.73
CA ILE A 69 -4.08 14.84 -10.57
C ILE A 69 -3.88 13.97 -11.79
N VAL A 70 -4.88 13.14 -12.06
CA VAL A 70 -4.88 12.16 -13.14
C VAL A 70 -4.67 12.93 -14.46
N GLY A 71 -3.55 12.62 -15.12
CA GLY A 71 -3.10 13.18 -16.40
C GLY A 71 -2.69 14.64 -16.44
N VAL A 72 -2.66 15.33 -15.30
CA VAL A 72 -1.98 16.63 -15.15
C VAL A 72 -0.58 16.43 -14.55
N GLY A 73 -0.43 15.47 -13.63
CA GLY A 73 0.82 15.27 -12.87
C GLY A 73 0.66 15.67 -11.41
N GLU A 74 1.77 15.77 -10.70
CA GLU A 74 1.81 16.27 -9.32
C GLU A 74 1.75 17.80 -9.33
N VAL A 75 0.78 18.35 -8.62
CA VAL A 75 0.58 19.80 -8.50
C VAL A 75 0.46 20.12 -7.03
N TRP A 76 1.22 21.11 -6.58
CA TRP A 76 1.17 21.56 -5.19
C TRP A 76 -0.11 22.36 -4.93
N PHE A 77 -0.74 22.13 -3.77
CA PHE A 77 -1.86 22.92 -3.24
C PHE A 77 -1.67 23.26 -1.77
N ALA A 78 -2.09 24.46 -1.37
CA ALA A 78 -2.20 24.79 0.03
C ALA A 78 -3.30 23.94 0.69
N ARG A 79 -3.20 23.69 1.99
CA ARG A 79 -4.15 22.80 2.69
C ARG A 79 -5.59 23.30 2.56
N ASP A 80 -5.83 24.59 2.74
CA ASP A 80 -7.15 25.23 2.67
C ASP A 80 -7.79 25.24 1.26
N GLU A 81 -6.99 24.98 0.23
CA GLU A 81 -7.43 24.81 -1.16
C GLU A 81 -7.98 23.42 -1.46
N LEU A 82 -8.00 22.51 -0.48
CA LEU A 82 -8.38 21.12 -0.66
C LEU A 82 -9.48 20.70 0.31
N VAL A 83 -10.42 19.89 -0.19
CA VAL A 83 -11.42 19.23 0.65
C VAL A 83 -11.43 17.72 0.39
N PRO A 84 -11.55 16.87 1.42
CA PRO A 84 -11.77 15.44 1.24
C PRO A 84 -12.98 15.16 0.35
N ARG A 85 -12.83 14.21 -0.57
CA ARG A 85 -13.88 13.87 -1.55
C ARG A 85 -15.13 13.28 -0.87
N ARG A 86 -14.96 12.48 0.18
CA ARG A 86 -16.06 11.76 0.86
C ARG A 86 -16.10 12.07 2.35
N PRO A 87 -17.30 12.26 2.95
CA PRO A 87 -17.43 12.44 4.40
C PRO A 87 -16.76 11.32 5.22
N GLY A 88 -16.91 10.05 4.81
CA GLY A 88 -16.25 8.93 5.51
C GLY A 88 -14.71 9.00 5.54
N GLN A 89 -14.07 9.68 4.58
CA GLN A 89 -12.62 9.91 4.58
C GLN A 89 -12.20 10.93 5.64
N VAL A 90 -13.06 11.91 5.93
CA VAL A 90 -12.88 12.92 6.99
C VAL A 90 -12.81 12.24 8.36
N GLN A 91 -13.83 11.43 8.68
CA GLN A 91 -13.90 10.68 9.93
C GLN A 91 -12.72 9.71 10.08
N PHE A 92 -12.36 9.00 9.00
CA PHE A 92 -11.22 8.10 9.02
C PHE A 92 -9.90 8.85 9.29
N ALA A 93 -9.66 9.97 8.59
CA ALA A 93 -8.46 10.76 8.78
C ALA A 93 -8.34 11.33 10.20
N GLN A 94 -9.45 11.86 10.75
CA GLN A 94 -9.48 12.35 12.14
C GLN A 94 -9.27 11.25 13.16
N ARG A 95 -9.95 10.10 13.03
CA ARG A 95 -9.77 8.97 13.95
C ARG A 95 -8.34 8.46 13.92
N ARG A 96 -7.74 8.39 12.73
CA ARG A 96 -6.35 7.97 12.56
C ARG A 96 -5.38 8.94 13.22
N GLU A 97 -5.56 10.25 13.04
CA GLU A 97 -4.73 11.26 13.70
C GLU A 97 -4.92 11.26 15.23
N ALA A 98 -6.15 11.15 15.71
CA ALA A 98 -6.45 11.04 17.13
C ALA A 98 -5.79 9.79 17.74
N ALA A 99 -5.89 8.64 17.07
CA ALA A 99 -5.21 7.41 17.48
C ALA A 99 -3.69 7.56 17.47
N TRP A 100 -3.12 8.16 16.42
CA TRP A 100 -1.69 8.44 16.33
C TRP A 100 -1.19 9.30 17.50
N ASN A 101 -1.89 10.40 17.79
CA ASN A 101 -1.52 11.32 18.86
C ASN A 101 -1.69 10.68 20.25
N ALA A 102 -2.75 9.90 20.45
CA ALA A 102 -3.03 9.29 21.75
C ALA A 102 -2.12 8.09 22.05
N LEU A 103 -1.86 7.23 21.05
CA LEU A 103 -1.16 5.96 21.23
C LEU A 103 0.30 5.99 20.79
N GLY A 104 0.80 7.10 20.23
CA GLY A 104 2.21 7.28 19.92
C GLY A 104 3.15 7.00 21.12
N PRO A 105 2.83 7.46 22.34
CA PRO A 105 3.60 7.10 23.54
C PRO A 105 3.58 5.59 23.87
N CYS A 106 2.65 4.82 23.32
CA CYS A 106 2.50 3.39 23.57
C CYS A 106 3.26 2.53 22.55
N VAL A 107 4.15 3.12 21.74
CA VAL A 107 5.06 2.36 20.85
C VAL A 107 6.13 1.68 21.71
N VAL A 108 6.29 0.37 21.54
CA VAL A 108 7.22 -0.47 22.31
C VAL A 108 8.43 -0.89 21.50
N LEU A 109 8.34 -0.84 20.17
CA LEU A 109 9.39 -1.28 19.26
C LEU A 109 9.37 -0.41 18.00
N GLU A 110 10.55 -0.01 17.53
CA GLU A 110 10.74 0.71 16.28
C GLU A 110 11.90 0.15 15.48
N THR A 111 11.74 0.12 14.16
CA THR A 111 12.73 -0.39 13.23
C THR A 111 12.74 0.47 11.99
N ARG A 112 13.92 0.96 11.61
CA ARG A 112 14.12 1.58 10.30
C ARG A 112 14.23 0.49 9.23
N VAL A 113 13.36 0.53 8.23
CA VAL A 113 13.20 -0.52 7.21
C VAL A 113 13.47 0.01 5.80
N GLY A 114 13.23 -0.81 4.78
CA GLY A 114 13.34 -0.39 3.39
C GLY A 114 14.79 -0.21 2.95
N SER A 115 15.05 0.81 2.13
CA SER A 115 16.37 0.95 1.47
C SER A 115 17.54 1.15 2.43
N HIS A 116 17.28 1.67 3.64
CA HIS A 116 18.29 1.81 4.69
C HIS A 116 18.70 0.47 5.29
N ALA A 117 17.73 -0.37 5.67
CA ALA A 117 18.00 -1.71 6.21
C ALA A 117 18.77 -2.60 5.21
N TRP A 118 18.60 -2.31 3.91
CA TRP A 118 19.21 -3.06 2.82
C TRP A 118 20.54 -2.50 2.32
N GLY A 119 21.04 -1.40 2.89
CA GLY A 119 22.27 -0.76 2.43
C GLY A 119 22.18 -0.18 1.00
N LEU A 120 20.96 0.16 0.56
CA LEU A 120 20.64 0.72 -0.76
C LEU A 120 20.27 2.21 -0.69
N ALA A 121 20.35 2.82 0.49
CA ALA A 121 19.98 4.21 0.69
C ALA A 121 20.99 5.18 0.09
N ASN A 122 20.50 6.29 -0.45
CA ASN A 122 21.29 7.44 -0.88
C ASN A 122 20.71 8.73 -0.25
N GLU A 123 21.26 9.90 -0.56
CA GLU A 123 20.81 11.18 0.01
C GLU A 123 19.33 11.51 -0.27
N GLN A 124 18.74 10.90 -1.29
CA GLN A 124 17.35 11.10 -1.69
C GLN A 124 16.42 9.97 -1.21
N SER A 125 16.93 9.00 -0.44
CA SER A 125 16.13 7.90 0.07
C SER A 125 15.19 8.35 1.18
N ASP A 126 13.91 8.01 1.01
CA ASP A 126 12.93 8.13 2.09
C ASP A 126 13.31 7.25 3.30
N VAL A 127 12.89 7.70 4.47
CA VAL A 127 13.02 6.96 5.73
C VAL A 127 11.72 6.26 6.02
N ASP A 128 11.70 4.94 5.89
CA ASP A 128 10.56 4.11 6.26
C ASP A 128 10.79 3.56 7.69
N VAL A 129 9.83 3.76 8.60
CA VAL A 129 9.85 3.25 9.98
C VAL A 129 8.67 2.32 10.20
N ARG A 130 8.92 1.19 10.86
CA ARG A 130 7.89 0.26 11.28
C ARG A 130 8.07 -0.16 12.72
N GLY A 131 7.01 -0.66 13.35
CA GLY A 131 7.16 -1.14 14.71
C GLY A 131 5.89 -1.68 15.33
N VAL A 132 5.91 -1.74 16.66
CA VAL A 132 4.85 -2.35 17.47
C VAL A 132 4.40 -1.35 18.53
N PHE A 133 3.10 -1.26 18.76
CA PHE A 133 2.55 -0.58 19.92
C PHE A 133 1.66 -1.52 20.73
N ALA A 134 1.61 -1.31 22.05
CA ALA A 134 0.75 -2.07 22.94
C ALA A 134 -0.42 -1.19 23.39
N LEU A 135 -1.66 -1.69 23.28
CA LEU A 135 -2.83 -0.93 23.73
C LEU A 135 -2.81 -0.76 25.26
N PRO A 136 -3.07 0.45 25.79
CA PRO A 136 -3.39 0.64 27.20
C PRO A 136 -4.64 -0.15 27.58
N LEU A 137 -4.70 -0.67 28.80
CA LEU A 137 -5.81 -1.52 29.23
C LEU A 137 -7.18 -0.80 29.12
N SER A 138 -7.24 0.51 29.34
CA SER A 138 -8.46 1.31 29.19
C SER A 138 -9.07 1.27 27.77
N TRP A 139 -8.26 1.03 26.74
CA TRP A 139 -8.70 0.99 25.33
C TRP A 139 -9.36 -0.32 24.94
N THR A 140 -9.34 -1.34 25.81
CA THR A 140 -9.90 -2.67 25.51
C THR A 140 -11.30 -2.88 26.08
N PHE A 141 -11.81 -1.93 26.87
CA PHE A 141 -13.10 -2.03 27.56
C PHE A 141 -14.27 -1.39 26.80
N GLY A 142 -13.99 -0.54 25.82
CA GLY A 142 -14.99 0.29 25.14
C GLY A 142 -15.68 -0.39 23.96
N LEU A 143 -16.80 0.19 23.51
CA LEU A 143 -17.50 -0.21 22.27
C LEU A 143 -16.82 0.31 21.00
N VAL A 144 -15.96 1.32 21.13
CA VAL A 144 -15.17 1.82 20.01
C VAL A 144 -14.03 0.83 19.78
N GLU A 145 -14.00 0.25 18.59
CA GLU A 145 -12.93 -0.67 18.20
C GLU A 145 -11.57 0.03 18.28
N ALA A 146 -10.64 -0.59 18.99
CA ALA A 146 -9.28 -0.08 19.12
C ALA A 146 -8.57 -0.12 17.76
N PRO A 147 -7.72 0.88 17.45
CA PRO A 147 -6.95 0.87 16.22
C PRO A 147 -5.99 -0.33 16.21
N GLN A 148 -5.92 -1.01 15.07
CA GLN A 148 -4.95 -2.08 14.85
C GLN A 148 -3.63 -1.58 14.21
N ASP A 149 -3.67 -0.37 13.66
CA ASP A 149 -2.55 0.26 12.96
C ASP A 149 -2.47 1.74 13.36
N LEU A 150 -1.25 2.24 13.53
CA LEU A 150 -0.95 3.66 13.56
C LEU A 150 -0.13 4.00 12.32
N VAL A 151 -0.66 4.87 11.46
CA VAL A 151 0.01 5.27 10.22
C VAL A 151 0.13 6.79 10.17
N SER A 152 1.36 7.25 10.03
CA SER A 152 1.74 8.65 9.87
C SER A 152 1.01 9.36 8.71
N ALA A 153 1.04 10.69 8.73
CA ALA A 153 0.43 11.54 7.70
C ALA A 153 0.94 11.23 6.28
N ASP A 154 2.26 11.15 6.13
CA ASP A 154 2.97 10.87 4.89
C ASP A 154 3.07 9.37 4.55
N GLY A 155 2.75 8.49 5.51
CA GLY A 155 2.80 7.04 5.35
C GLY A 155 4.20 6.45 5.48
N SER A 156 5.19 7.25 5.92
CA SER A 156 6.57 6.81 6.12
C SER A 156 6.72 5.90 7.34
N THR A 157 5.85 6.10 8.34
CA THR A 157 5.86 5.37 9.61
C THR A 157 4.57 4.59 9.82
N THR A 158 4.69 3.31 10.19
CA THR A 158 3.59 2.39 10.48
C THR A 158 3.86 1.53 11.72
N TYR A 159 3.00 1.58 12.73
CA TYR A 159 3.05 0.66 13.87
C TYR A 159 1.85 -0.27 13.88
N TRP A 160 2.07 -1.53 14.23
CA TRP A 160 1.02 -2.53 14.42
C TRP A 160 0.76 -2.79 15.89
N GLU A 161 -0.51 -3.03 16.22
CA GLU A 161 -0.87 -3.44 17.56
C GLU A 161 -0.19 -4.80 17.90
N ALA A 162 0.16 -5.01 19.17
CA ALA A 162 0.90 -6.18 19.65
C ALA A 162 0.31 -7.54 19.22
N ARG A 163 -0.99 -7.78 19.41
CA ARG A 163 -1.66 -9.00 18.92
C ARG A 163 -1.61 -9.09 17.41
N LYS A 164 -1.94 -8.02 16.69
CA LYS A 164 -1.87 -8.02 15.22
C LYS A 164 -0.46 -8.35 14.72
N THR A 165 0.57 -7.80 15.35
CA THR A 165 1.97 -8.08 15.04
C THR A 165 2.25 -9.59 15.17
N VAL A 166 1.85 -10.20 16.29
CA VAL A 166 2.04 -11.64 16.50
C VAL A 166 1.28 -12.46 15.45
N GLU A 167 0.04 -12.12 15.15
CA GLU A 167 -0.76 -12.81 14.13
C GLU A 167 -0.16 -12.71 12.72
N GLN A 168 0.39 -11.54 12.36
CA GLN A 168 1.09 -11.34 11.09
C GLN A 168 2.42 -12.09 11.06
N ALA A 169 3.18 -12.07 12.15
CA ALA A 169 4.46 -12.77 12.25
C ALA A 169 4.28 -14.30 12.15
N LEU A 170 3.24 -14.86 12.81
CA LEU A 170 2.87 -16.28 12.69
C LEU A 170 2.50 -16.68 11.25
N ARG A 171 2.00 -15.74 10.43
CA ARG A 171 1.74 -15.95 8.99
C ARG A 171 2.97 -15.70 8.11
N ALA A 172 4.13 -15.46 8.72
CA ALA A 172 5.37 -15.06 8.06
C ALA A 172 5.20 -13.83 7.16
N ASP A 173 4.43 -12.82 7.60
CA ASP A 173 4.29 -11.56 6.86
C ASP A 173 5.67 -10.90 6.64
N PRO A 174 6.08 -10.60 5.39
CA PRO A 174 7.43 -10.12 5.11
C PRO A 174 7.79 -8.80 5.80
N ASN A 175 6.85 -7.86 5.91
CA ASN A 175 7.13 -6.57 6.52
C ASN A 175 7.26 -6.69 8.04
N THR A 176 6.45 -7.58 8.64
CA THR A 176 6.48 -7.86 10.08
C THR A 176 7.78 -8.57 10.45
N LEU A 177 8.18 -9.59 9.69
CA LEU A 177 9.46 -10.27 9.89
C LEU A 177 10.66 -9.33 9.64
N GLU A 178 10.62 -8.49 8.60
CA GLU A 178 11.65 -7.44 8.40
C GLU A 178 11.75 -6.52 9.63
N THR A 179 10.62 -6.11 10.19
CA THR A 179 10.58 -5.23 11.37
C THR A 179 11.22 -5.87 12.60
N LEU A 180 11.02 -7.18 12.85
CA LEU A 180 11.54 -7.86 14.04
C LEU A 180 13.01 -8.32 13.92
N PHE A 181 13.49 -8.55 12.70
CA PHE A 181 14.79 -9.17 12.45
C PHE A 181 15.86 -8.23 11.88
N VAL A 182 15.50 -7.05 11.35
CA VAL A 182 16.51 -6.08 10.95
C VAL A 182 17.38 -5.73 12.16
N PRO A 183 18.73 -5.77 12.05
CA PRO A 183 19.62 -5.54 13.20
C PRO A 183 19.42 -4.19 13.90
N GLY A 184 18.90 -3.18 13.19
CA GLY A 184 18.55 -1.87 13.75
C GLY A 184 17.20 -1.79 14.45
N ALA A 185 16.53 -2.92 14.73
CA ALA A 185 15.30 -2.93 15.51
C ALA A 185 15.58 -2.56 16.98
N GLN A 186 14.86 -1.57 17.47
CA GLN A 186 15.06 -0.97 18.79
C GLN A 186 13.81 -1.18 19.66
N ALA A 187 14.00 -1.82 20.80
CA ALA A 187 13.00 -1.81 21.87
C ALA A 187 13.00 -0.44 22.56
N LEU A 188 11.82 0.13 22.73
CA LEU A 188 11.61 1.39 23.47
C LEU A 188 11.17 1.16 24.92
N ASP A 189 10.78 -0.07 25.25
CA ASP A 189 10.32 -0.52 26.57
C ASP A 189 10.55 -2.04 26.70
N GLU A 190 10.46 -2.60 27.92
CA GLU A 190 10.60 -4.05 28.17
C GLU A 190 9.63 -4.91 27.35
N LEU A 191 8.44 -4.38 27.00
CA LEU A 191 7.52 -5.10 26.12
C LEU A 191 8.14 -5.35 24.75
N GLY A 192 8.85 -4.35 24.20
CA GLY A 192 9.57 -4.47 22.93
C GLY A 192 10.76 -5.43 23.00
N GLU A 193 11.45 -5.46 24.14
CA GLU A 193 12.51 -6.44 24.38
C GLU A 193 11.98 -7.87 24.32
N TRP A 194 10.77 -8.12 24.83
CA TRP A 194 10.14 -9.44 24.74
C TRP A 194 9.80 -9.83 23.31
N PHE A 195 9.33 -8.89 22.49
CA PHE A 195 9.12 -9.13 21.06
C PHE A 195 10.42 -9.53 20.35
N LEU A 196 11.53 -8.83 20.63
CA LEU A 196 12.83 -9.15 20.05
C LEU A 196 13.40 -10.47 20.56
N ALA A 197 13.22 -10.79 21.85
CA ALA A 197 13.68 -12.04 22.44
C ALA A 197 12.91 -13.26 21.90
N GLU A 198 11.62 -13.10 21.61
CA GLU A 198 10.76 -14.18 21.13
C GLU A 198 10.64 -14.26 19.61
N ARG A 199 11.29 -13.38 18.84
CA ARG A 199 11.13 -13.28 17.38
C ARG A 199 11.36 -14.58 16.62
N GLU A 200 12.25 -15.45 17.12
CA GLU A 200 12.51 -16.76 16.51
C GLU A 200 11.30 -17.71 16.55
N ALA A 201 10.34 -17.48 17.47
CA ALA A 201 9.09 -18.23 17.51
C ALA A 201 8.29 -18.10 16.20
N PHE A 202 8.50 -17.04 15.42
CA PHE A 202 7.76 -16.79 14.18
C PHE A 202 8.40 -17.43 12.94
N VAL A 203 9.62 -17.97 13.06
CA VAL A 203 10.38 -18.49 11.93
C VAL A 203 9.96 -19.92 11.62
N SER A 204 9.57 -20.17 10.37
CA SER A 204 9.19 -21.48 9.88
C SER A 204 9.27 -21.56 8.35
N GLN A 205 9.07 -22.74 7.78
CA GLN A 205 8.95 -22.94 6.33
C GLN A 205 7.76 -22.19 5.71
N SER A 206 6.85 -21.63 6.52
CA SER A 206 5.81 -20.71 6.05
C SER A 206 6.36 -19.48 5.33
N ILE A 207 7.63 -19.12 5.55
CA ILE A 207 8.36 -18.09 4.81
C ILE A 207 8.28 -18.33 3.30
N PHE A 208 8.48 -19.57 2.84
CA PHE A 208 8.37 -19.90 1.41
C PHE A 208 7.00 -19.53 0.86
N GLY A 209 5.93 -19.94 1.56
CA GLY A 209 4.57 -19.66 1.14
C GLY A 209 4.25 -18.18 1.15
N SER A 210 4.62 -17.45 2.21
CA SER A 210 4.30 -16.03 2.35
C SER A 210 5.11 -15.14 1.41
N PHE A 211 6.44 -15.26 1.42
CA PHE A 211 7.33 -14.46 0.57
C PHE A 211 7.15 -14.85 -0.89
N GLY A 212 7.02 -16.15 -1.19
CA GLY A 212 6.75 -16.66 -2.54
C GLY A 212 5.42 -16.16 -3.09
N ARG A 213 4.30 -16.30 -2.37
CA ARG A 213 2.99 -15.78 -2.83
C ARG A 213 3.01 -14.26 -3.00
N TYR A 214 3.67 -13.54 -2.09
CA TYR A 214 3.80 -12.09 -2.19
C TYR A 214 4.64 -11.69 -3.42
N ALA A 215 5.79 -12.34 -3.61
CA ALA A 215 6.67 -12.13 -4.76
C ALA A 215 5.94 -12.43 -6.08
N MET A 216 5.27 -13.58 -6.19
CA MET A 216 4.47 -13.93 -7.37
C MET A 216 3.34 -12.93 -7.62
N SER A 217 2.63 -12.47 -6.57
CA SER A 217 1.61 -11.44 -6.73
C SER A 217 2.20 -10.10 -7.23
N GLN A 218 3.41 -9.74 -6.81
CA GLN A 218 4.11 -8.56 -7.31
C GLN A 218 4.58 -8.76 -8.75
N LEU A 219 5.11 -9.94 -9.08
CA LEU A 219 5.49 -10.32 -10.44
C LEU A 219 4.28 -10.23 -11.38
N ASP A 220 3.16 -10.86 -11.04
CA ASP A 220 1.92 -10.83 -11.84
C ASP A 220 1.42 -9.40 -12.08
N LYS A 221 1.48 -8.54 -11.04
CA LYS A 221 1.11 -7.12 -11.17
C LYS A 221 2.06 -6.37 -12.10
N LEU A 222 3.37 -6.55 -11.92
CA LEU A 222 4.40 -5.92 -12.75
C LEU A 222 4.27 -6.37 -14.22
N THR A 223 4.20 -7.67 -14.48
CA THR A 223 4.02 -8.25 -15.81
C THR A 223 2.75 -7.73 -16.47
N ARG A 224 1.63 -7.73 -15.75
CA ARG A 224 0.37 -7.19 -16.27
C ARG A 224 0.48 -5.72 -16.60
N SER A 225 1.04 -4.91 -15.70
CA SER A 225 1.22 -3.48 -15.92
C SER A 225 2.18 -3.19 -17.07
N GLN A 226 3.21 -4.00 -17.25
CA GLN A 226 4.17 -3.86 -18.35
C GLN A 226 3.50 -4.13 -19.69
N ARG A 227 2.78 -5.25 -19.78
CA ARG A 227 2.01 -5.61 -20.97
C ARG A 227 0.97 -4.55 -21.33
N LEU A 228 0.31 -3.95 -20.34
CA LEU A 228 -0.63 -2.85 -20.58
C LEU A 228 0.07 -1.59 -21.13
N ALA A 229 1.30 -1.33 -20.72
CA ALA A 229 2.11 -0.24 -21.28
C ALA A 229 2.57 -0.54 -22.71
N GLU A 230 3.05 -1.76 -22.99
CA GLU A 230 3.47 -2.20 -24.34
C GLU A 230 2.30 -2.15 -25.34
N HIS A 231 1.13 -2.68 -24.97
CA HIS A 231 -0.06 -2.63 -25.82
C HIS A 231 -0.50 -1.21 -26.14
N ARG A 232 -0.42 -0.31 -25.15
CA ARG A 232 -0.73 1.10 -25.36
C ARG A 232 0.24 1.71 -26.37
N ASP A 233 1.53 1.45 -26.22
CA ASP A 233 2.56 2.05 -27.07
C ASP A 233 2.42 1.56 -28.53
N LEU A 234 2.19 0.27 -28.75
CA LEU A 234 1.87 -0.30 -30.07
C LEU A 234 0.58 0.30 -30.66
N LEU A 235 -0.45 0.46 -29.84
CA LEU A 235 -1.71 1.05 -30.30
C LEU A 235 -1.51 2.49 -30.77
N LEU A 236 -0.76 3.30 -30.01
CA LEU A 236 -0.46 4.67 -30.41
C LEU A 236 0.39 4.70 -31.70
N GLU A 237 1.31 3.76 -31.87
CA GLU A 237 2.10 3.62 -33.10
C GLU A 237 1.22 3.27 -34.31
N TRP A 238 0.32 2.28 -34.20
CA TRP A 238 -0.59 1.92 -35.29
C TRP A 238 -1.49 3.09 -35.70
N LEU A 239 -1.93 3.92 -34.75
CA LEU A 239 -2.76 5.09 -35.04
C LEU A 239 -2.01 6.21 -35.80
N CYS A 240 -0.68 6.13 -35.87
CA CYS A 240 0.14 7.00 -36.69
C CYS A 240 0.29 6.53 -38.15
N GLU A 241 -0.17 5.32 -38.49
CA GLU A 241 -0.21 4.83 -39.88
C GLU A 241 -1.08 5.74 -40.76
N ASP A 242 -0.81 5.70 -42.08
CA ASP A 242 -1.58 6.43 -43.10
C ASP A 242 -2.10 5.49 -44.21
N PRO A 243 -3.42 5.26 -44.31
CA PRO A 243 -4.48 5.79 -43.43
C PRO A 243 -4.45 5.14 -42.03
N ALA A 244 -4.85 5.88 -40.99
CA ALA A 244 -4.93 5.33 -39.64
C ALA A 244 -5.98 4.21 -39.57
N PRO A 245 -5.67 3.09 -38.90
CA PRO A 245 -6.61 1.98 -38.75
C PRO A 245 -7.82 2.40 -37.89
N GLY A 246 -8.99 1.88 -38.23
CA GLY A 246 -10.21 2.04 -37.42
C GLY A 246 -10.17 1.22 -36.13
N LEU A 247 -11.12 1.46 -35.22
CA LEU A 247 -11.22 0.77 -33.93
C LEU A 247 -11.25 -0.77 -34.07
N ASP A 248 -11.99 -1.28 -35.05
CA ASP A 248 -12.13 -2.71 -35.26
C ASP A 248 -10.83 -3.36 -35.77
N GLU A 249 -10.08 -2.63 -36.59
CA GLU A 249 -8.76 -3.05 -37.08
C GLU A 249 -7.74 -3.10 -35.93
N VAL A 250 -7.65 -2.01 -35.16
CA VAL A 250 -6.79 -1.93 -33.96
C VAL A 250 -7.12 -3.03 -32.96
N ALA A 251 -8.41 -3.28 -32.71
CA ALA A 251 -8.82 -4.32 -31.78
C ALA A 251 -8.47 -5.73 -32.28
N ARG A 252 -8.54 -5.98 -33.59
CA ARG A 252 -8.14 -7.26 -34.17
C ARG A 252 -6.64 -7.49 -34.05
N ARG A 253 -5.84 -6.50 -34.46
CA ARG A 253 -4.37 -6.53 -34.30
C ARG A 253 -3.97 -6.75 -32.84
N LEU A 254 -4.65 -6.08 -31.91
CA LEU A 254 -4.42 -6.27 -30.48
C LEU A 254 -4.82 -7.67 -29.99
N ALA A 255 -5.92 -8.24 -30.49
CA ALA A 255 -6.35 -9.60 -30.15
C ALA A 255 -5.35 -10.65 -30.65
N ASP A 256 -4.72 -10.42 -31.81
CA ASP A 256 -3.72 -11.33 -32.39
C ASP A 256 -2.42 -11.38 -31.59
N ILE A 257 -1.93 -10.23 -31.08
CA ILE A 257 -0.71 -10.16 -30.25
C ILE A 257 -0.98 -10.44 -28.77
N SER A 258 -2.24 -10.30 -28.36
CA SER A 258 -2.67 -10.53 -26.99
C SER A 258 -3.90 -11.42 -26.94
N PRO A 259 -3.78 -12.70 -27.36
CA PRO A 259 -4.80 -13.69 -27.08
C PRO A 259 -4.75 -13.92 -25.57
N ARG A 260 -5.55 -13.18 -24.81
CA ARG A 260 -5.87 -13.62 -23.45
C ARG A 260 -6.49 -15.01 -23.56
N GLY A 261 -6.54 -15.76 -22.46
CA GLY A 261 -7.28 -17.03 -22.36
C GLY A 261 -8.80 -16.87 -22.56
N ALA A 262 -9.18 -16.23 -23.66
CA ALA A 262 -10.51 -16.03 -24.18
C ALA A 262 -10.92 -17.36 -24.81
N PRO A 263 -12.09 -17.92 -24.44
CA PRO A 263 -12.53 -19.22 -24.93
C PRO A 263 -12.66 -19.27 -26.46
N THR A 264 -12.93 -18.13 -27.09
CA THR A 264 -13.12 -18.00 -28.54
C THR A 264 -12.41 -16.77 -29.13
N PRO A 265 -12.15 -16.75 -30.46
CA PRO A 265 -11.65 -15.57 -31.16
C PRO A 265 -12.57 -14.35 -31.05
N GLU A 266 -13.88 -14.56 -30.97
CA GLU A 266 -14.86 -13.48 -30.80
C GLU A 266 -14.74 -12.82 -29.42
N ASP A 267 -14.53 -13.63 -28.37
CA ASP A 267 -14.27 -13.15 -27.01
C ASP A 267 -12.97 -12.36 -26.93
N ALA A 268 -11.93 -12.80 -27.64
CA ALA A 268 -10.64 -12.11 -27.72
C ALA A 268 -10.80 -10.73 -28.37
N LEU A 269 -11.53 -10.65 -29.48
CA LEU A 269 -11.83 -9.38 -30.16
C LEU A 269 -12.67 -8.45 -29.28
N LEU A 270 -13.68 -8.96 -28.59
CA LEU A 270 -14.52 -8.16 -27.68
C LEU A 270 -13.70 -7.62 -26.49
N ALA A 271 -12.83 -8.44 -25.91
CA ALA A 271 -11.93 -8.03 -24.84
C ALA A 271 -10.94 -6.95 -25.31
N ALA A 272 -10.38 -7.10 -26.51
CA ALA A 272 -9.49 -6.11 -27.11
C ALA A 272 -10.22 -4.78 -27.35
N LYS A 273 -11.42 -4.80 -27.97
CA LYS A 273 -12.26 -3.59 -28.12
C LYS A 273 -12.55 -2.93 -26.78
N THR A 274 -12.90 -3.72 -25.76
CA THR A 274 -13.19 -3.20 -24.41
C THR A 274 -11.96 -2.54 -23.79
N TYR A 275 -10.77 -3.13 -23.96
CA TYR A 275 -9.53 -2.53 -23.51
C TYR A 275 -9.23 -1.20 -24.20
N VAL A 276 -9.36 -1.11 -25.54
CA VAL A 276 -9.15 0.16 -26.26
C VAL A 276 -10.11 1.25 -25.76
N LYS A 277 -11.37 0.89 -25.49
CA LYS A 277 -12.36 1.80 -24.90
C LYS A 277 -11.97 2.27 -23.50
N GLN A 278 -11.49 1.36 -22.67
CA GLN A 278 -10.98 1.69 -21.34
C GLN A 278 -9.74 2.58 -21.41
N LEU A 279 -8.87 2.37 -22.41
CA LEU A 279 -7.66 3.16 -22.60
C LEU A 279 -7.99 4.61 -22.94
N TYR A 280 -8.78 4.89 -23.98
CA TYR A 280 -9.11 6.28 -24.30
C TYR A 280 -9.97 6.93 -23.23
N ARG A 281 -10.84 6.17 -22.53
CA ARG A 281 -11.54 6.69 -21.36
C ARG A 281 -10.57 7.10 -20.26
N SER A 282 -9.60 6.26 -19.95
CA SER A 282 -8.56 6.57 -18.96
C SER A 282 -7.74 7.80 -19.37
N LEU A 283 -7.34 7.92 -20.64
CA LEU A 283 -6.61 9.08 -21.15
C LEU A 283 -7.48 10.35 -21.18
N SER A 284 -8.77 10.23 -21.44
CA SER A 284 -9.73 11.33 -21.34
C SER A 284 -9.98 11.75 -19.89
N ASP A 285 -10.09 10.81 -18.96
CA ASP A 285 -10.20 11.07 -17.52
C ASP A 285 -8.91 11.74 -16.98
N GLN A 286 -7.78 11.45 -17.64
CA GLN A 286 -6.48 12.13 -17.50
C GLN A 286 -6.44 13.52 -18.18
N GLY A 287 -7.47 13.89 -18.95
CA GLY A 287 -7.52 15.10 -19.75
C GLY A 287 -6.40 15.20 -20.80
N LEU A 288 -5.82 14.06 -21.19
CA LEU A 288 -4.85 13.96 -22.28
C LEU A 288 -5.55 13.97 -23.64
N LEU A 289 -6.83 13.59 -23.68
CA LEU A 289 -7.66 13.64 -24.88
C LEU A 289 -8.63 14.81 -24.84
N ALA A 290 -8.93 15.38 -26.01
CA ALA A 290 -9.94 16.44 -26.16
C ALA A 290 -11.37 15.93 -25.95
N ALA A 291 -11.60 14.64 -26.17
CA ALA A 291 -12.89 13.97 -25.95
C ALA A 291 -12.69 12.49 -25.58
N ASN A 292 -13.72 11.88 -24.98
CA ASN A 292 -13.73 10.47 -24.61
C ASN A 292 -14.19 9.59 -25.80
N ASP A 293 -13.47 9.67 -26.92
CA ASP A 293 -13.76 8.90 -28.12
C ASP A 293 -12.48 8.43 -28.85
N PHE A 294 -12.67 7.57 -29.84
CA PHE A 294 -11.56 6.99 -30.60
C PHE A 294 -10.88 8.01 -31.53
N ALA A 295 -11.62 9.00 -32.04
CA ALA A 295 -11.04 10.02 -32.92
C ALA A 295 -10.04 10.92 -32.17
N ALA A 296 -10.37 11.27 -30.93
CA ALA A 296 -9.48 12.00 -30.03
C ALA A 296 -8.24 11.17 -29.67
N LEU A 297 -8.38 9.84 -29.51
CA LEU A 297 -7.23 8.95 -29.33
C LEU A 297 -6.30 8.94 -30.55
N THR A 298 -6.85 8.88 -31.77
CA THR A 298 -6.05 8.95 -33.01
C THR A 298 -5.35 10.30 -33.17
N ALA A 299 -6.06 11.39 -32.90
CA ALA A 299 -5.47 12.73 -32.93
C ALA A 299 -4.36 12.88 -31.88
N TYR A 300 -4.55 12.33 -30.68
CA TYR A 300 -3.55 12.30 -29.63
C TYR A 300 -2.29 11.55 -30.04
N ALA A 301 -2.44 10.35 -30.61
CA ALA A 301 -1.32 9.56 -31.10
C ALA A 301 -0.50 10.33 -32.15
N ARG A 302 -1.18 10.87 -33.17
CA ARG A 302 -0.57 11.65 -34.27
C ARG A 302 0.05 12.97 -33.80
N GLY A 303 -0.45 13.54 -32.71
CA GLY A 303 0.10 14.73 -32.05
C GLY A 303 1.37 14.48 -31.23
N GLY A 304 1.98 13.29 -31.35
CA GLY A 304 3.17 12.91 -30.58
C GLY A 304 2.86 12.43 -29.17
N GLY A 305 1.64 11.92 -28.94
CA GLY A 305 1.04 11.45 -27.69
C GLY A 305 2.01 11.32 -26.51
N GLN A 306 1.84 12.17 -25.50
CA GLN A 306 2.69 12.13 -24.31
C GLN A 306 2.59 10.76 -23.64
N ARG A 307 3.73 10.15 -23.28
CA ARG A 307 3.68 8.96 -22.42
C ARG A 307 3.26 9.42 -21.03
N PRO A 308 2.11 8.98 -20.49
CA PRO A 308 1.81 9.22 -19.09
C PRO A 308 2.96 8.64 -18.25
N PRO A 309 3.27 9.23 -17.08
CA PRO A 309 4.27 8.65 -16.18
C PRO A 309 4.00 7.15 -15.99
N SER A 310 5.06 6.35 -15.96
CA SER A 310 4.98 4.90 -15.80
C SER A 310 4.03 4.54 -14.67
N ALA A 311 3.17 3.54 -14.88
CA ALA A 311 2.22 3.10 -13.86
C ALA A 311 2.94 2.93 -12.51
N ARG A 312 2.29 3.30 -11.40
CA ARG A 312 2.89 3.23 -10.04
C ARG A 312 3.56 1.88 -9.76
N GLU A 313 2.99 0.81 -10.32
CA GLU A 313 3.48 -0.56 -10.25
C GLU A 313 4.82 -0.73 -10.98
N LEU A 314 5.02 -0.11 -12.13
CA LEU A 314 6.25 -0.17 -12.95
C LEU A 314 7.42 0.64 -12.40
N ARG A 315 7.26 1.28 -11.24
CA ARG A 315 8.35 2.07 -10.66
C ARG A 315 9.49 1.14 -10.20
N PRO A 316 10.76 1.57 -10.36
CA PRO A 316 11.93 0.86 -9.86
C PRO A 316 11.77 0.30 -8.44
N LYS A 317 11.11 1.07 -7.55
CA LYS A 317 10.87 0.69 -6.15
C LYS A 317 10.18 -0.66 -5.98
N ASN A 318 9.22 -1.00 -6.84
CA ASN A 318 8.51 -2.28 -6.72
C ASN A 318 9.30 -3.42 -7.34
N ALA A 319 10.00 -3.14 -8.44
CA ALA A 319 10.82 -4.11 -9.17
C ALA A 319 12.00 -4.61 -8.31
N TYR A 320 12.77 -3.71 -7.69
CA TYR A 320 13.88 -4.15 -6.82
C TYR A 320 13.37 -4.80 -5.52
N ASN A 321 12.18 -4.41 -5.03
CA ASN A 321 11.57 -5.03 -3.84
C ASN A 321 11.17 -6.49 -4.10
N LEU A 322 10.77 -6.84 -5.32
CA LEU A 322 10.50 -8.24 -5.71
C LEU A 322 11.75 -9.10 -5.51
N LEU A 323 12.88 -8.71 -6.10
CA LEU A 323 14.14 -9.47 -5.99
C LEU A 323 14.64 -9.56 -4.54
N ARG A 324 14.54 -8.47 -3.78
CA ARG A 324 14.87 -8.46 -2.34
C ARG A 324 14.11 -9.54 -1.57
N LEU A 325 12.81 -9.64 -1.77
CA LEU A 325 12.00 -10.61 -1.02
C LEU A 325 12.35 -12.05 -1.37
N ILE A 326 12.59 -12.35 -2.65
CA ILE A 326 13.03 -13.69 -3.06
C ILE A 326 14.40 -14.00 -2.43
N ALA A 327 15.36 -13.08 -2.51
CA ALA A 327 16.70 -13.26 -1.94
C ALA A 327 16.66 -13.49 -0.41
N THR A 328 15.90 -12.68 0.34
CA THR A 328 15.75 -12.88 1.80
C THR A 328 15.13 -14.22 2.11
N ALA A 329 14.05 -14.61 1.43
CA ALA A 329 13.39 -15.88 1.68
C ALA A 329 14.33 -17.06 1.42
N THR A 330 15.05 -17.04 0.30
CA THR A 330 16.04 -18.07 -0.05
C THR A 330 17.15 -18.17 1.00
N GLY A 331 17.73 -17.03 1.40
CA GLY A 331 18.79 -17.01 2.42
C GLY A 331 18.29 -17.54 3.78
N TRP A 332 17.10 -17.10 4.19
CA TRP A 332 16.51 -17.50 5.47
C TRP A 332 16.21 -19.00 5.53
N LEU A 333 15.64 -19.57 4.46
CA LEU A 333 15.36 -21.00 4.36
C LEU A 333 16.65 -21.85 4.38
N ARG A 334 17.72 -21.37 3.75
CA ARG A 334 19.01 -22.09 3.70
C ARG A 334 19.78 -22.04 5.01
N HIS A 335 19.86 -20.86 5.63
CA HIS A 335 20.79 -20.59 6.71
C HIS A 335 20.13 -20.51 8.08
N GLY A 336 18.80 -20.45 8.14
CA GLY A 336 18.03 -20.31 9.38
C GLY A 336 17.92 -18.87 9.89
N GLU A 337 18.75 -17.96 9.38
CA GLU A 337 18.80 -16.55 9.76
C GLU A 337 18.64 -15.64 8.54
N PRO A 338 17.96 -14.49 8.67
CA PRO A 338 17.81 -13.54 7.57
C PRO A 338 19.04 -12.63 7.43
N VAL A 339 19.40 -12.35 6.18
CA VAL A 339 20.32 -11.28 5.83
C VAL A 339 19.55 -10.20 5.07
N PHE A 340 19.51 -8.99 5.62
CA PHE A 340 18.83 -7.86 5.00
C PHE A 340 19.78 -6.96 4.21
N GLU A 341 21.02 -6.78 4.65
CA GLU A 341 21.95 -5.94 3.90
C GLU A 341 22.32 -6.63 2.57
N ALA A 342 22.03 -5.97 1.44
CA ALA A 342 22.43 -6.50 0.15
C ALA A 342 23.95 -6.34 -0.03
N THR A 343 24.62 -7.39 -0.50
CA THR A 343 26.06 -7.40 -0.77
C THR A 343 26.37 -7.94 -2.17
N GLY A 344 27.59 -7.71 -2.66
CA GLY A 344 28.10 -8.30 -3.90
C GLY A 344 27.26 -7.99 -5.14
N ALA A 345 27.12 -9.00 -6.01
CA ALA A 345 26.40 -8.88 -7.29
C ALA A 345 24.92 -8.49 -7.12
N LEU A 346 24.26 -9.01 -6.08
CA LEU A 346 22.86 -8.65 -5.77
C LEU A 346 22.74 -7.16 -5.46
N LYS A 347 23.65 -6.60 -4.64
CA LYS A 347 23.64 -5.16 -4.33
C LYS A 347 23.78 -4.31 -5.58
N ALA A 348 24.77 -4.63 -6.43
CA ALA A 348 25.00 -3.90 -7.68
C ALA A 348 23.74 -3.93 -8.56
N ARG A 349 23.15 -5.11 -8.75
CA ARG A 349 21.94 -5.28 -9.54
C ARG A 349 20.75 -4.47 -8.99
N LEU A 350 20.53 -4.50 -7.68
CA LEU A 350 19.44 -3.74 -7.04
C LEU A 350 19.64 -2.22 -7.17
N LEU A 351 20.88 -1.73 -7.15
CA LEU A 351 21.20 -0.31 -7.38
C LEU A 351 20.94 0.10 -8.83
N ASP A 352 21.32 -0.72 -9.82
CA ASP A 352 21.04 -0.46 -11.24
C ASP A 352 19.52 -0.41 -11.50
N ILE A 353 18.76 -1.33 -10.90
CA ILE A 353 17.30 -1.32 -10.97
C ILE A 353 16.76 -0.04 -10.34
N LYS A 354 17.20 0.32 -9.12
CA LYS A 354 16.77 1.53 -8.42
C LYS A 354 17.06 2.80 -9.22
N ALA A 355 18.17 2.83 -9.97
CA ALA A 355 18.55 3.91 -10.87
C ALA A 355 17.76 3.93 -12.19
N GLY A 356 16.90 2.92 -12.44
CA GLY A 356 16.13 2.79 -13.68
C GLY A 356 16.97 2.37 -14.89
N GLN A 357 18.15 1.80 -14.66
CA GLN A 357 19.07 1.38 -15.73
C GLN A 357 18.79 -0.03 -16.24
N VAL A 358 17.99 -0.80 -15.50
CA VAL A 358 17.59 -2.16 -15.87
C VAL A 358 16.15 -2.13 -16.41
N PRO A 359 15.93 -2.57 -17.66
CA PRO A 359 14.59 -2.77 -18.19
C PRO A 359 13.77 -3.69 -17.29
N LEU A 360 12.47 -3.41 -17.14
CA LEU A 360 11.62 -4.23 -16.26
C LEU A 360 11.57 -5.70 -16.69
N GLU A 361 11.57 -5.97 -18.00
CA GLU A 361 11.65 -7.33 -18.56
C GLU A 361 12.84 -8.13 -18.02
N ASP A 362 13.99 -7.48 -17.84
CA ASP A 362 15.17 -8.13 -17.29
C ASP A 362 15.02 -8.38 -15.79
N VAL A 363 14.33 -7.49 -15.05
CA VAL A 363 14.01 -7.72 -13.64
C VAL A 363 13.04 -8.90 -13.46
N LEU A 364 12.04 -9.01 -14.33
CA LEU A 364 11.12 -10.15 -14.33
C LEU A 364 11.87 -11.46 -14.63
N ARG A 365 12.80 -11.44 -15.61
CA ARG A 365 13.67 -12.58 -15.91
C ARG A 365 14.57 -12.96 -14.73
N ASP A 366 15.13 -11.96 -14.04
CA ASP A 366 15.92 -12.20 -12.83
C ASP A 366 15.08 -12.89 -11.74
N ALA A 367 13.83 -12.41 -11.52
CA ALA A 367 12.94 -13.01 -10.53
C ALA A 367 12.57 -14.47 -10.87
N GLU A 368 12.29 -14.76 -12.15
CA GLU A 368 12.03 -16.12 -12.63
C GLU A 368 13.27 -17.02 -12.45
N ALA A 369 14.47 -16.51 -12.74
CA ALA A 369 15.73 -17.24 -12.58
C ALA A 369 16.05 -17.56 -11.11
N MET A 370 15.56 -16.78 -10.15
CA MET A 370 15.72 -17.03 -8.71
C MET A 370 14.74 -18.09 -8.15
N ALA A 371 13.66 -18.40 -8.86
CA ALA A 371 12.62 -19.30 -8.37
C ALA A 371 13.10 -20.75 -8.11
N PRO A 372 13.92 -21.38 -8.98
CA PRO A 372 14.47 -22.71 -8.70
C PRO A 372 15.32 -22.74 -7.43
N GLU A 373 16.08 -21.68 -7.18
CA GLU A 373 16.93 -21.58 -6.00
C GLU A 373 16.11 -21.49 -4.71
N LEU A 374 15.02 -20.71 -4.73
CA LEU A 374 14.07 -20.60 -3.63
C LEU A 374 13.40 -21.94 -3.32
N GLU A 375 13.01 -22.71 -4.34
CA GLU A 375 12.41 -24.04 -4.18
C GLU A 375 13.41 -25.05 -3.61
N ALA A 376 14.65 -25.06 -4.09
CA ALA A 376 15.71 -25.90 -3.52
C ALA A 376 15.98 -25.55 -2.05
N ALA A 377 16.05 -24.25 -1.72
CA ALA A 377 16.20 -23.77 -0.35
C ALA A 377 15.07 -24.27 0.57
N ARG A 378 13.82 -24.31 0.08
CA ARG A 378 12.69 -24.87 0.83
C ARG A 378 12.87 -26.37 1.11
N GLN A 379 13.31 -27.14 0.13
CA GLN A 379 13.47 -28.59 0.25
C GLN A 379 14.58 -28.99 1.22
N GLU A 380 15.66 -28.21 1.27
CA GLU A 380 16.82 -28.44 2.14
C GLU A 380 16.73 -27.74 3.50
N SER A 381 15.70 -26.91 3.70
CA SER A 381 15.53 -26.07 4.89
C SER A 381 15.44 -26.90 6.16
N ARG A 382 16.19 -26.45 7.19
CA ARG A 382 16.11 -26.98 8.56
C ARG A 382 15.15 -26.21 9.47
N LEU A 383 14.51 -25.16 8.94
CA LEU A 383 13.47 -24.45 9.68
C LEU A 383 12.29 -25.37 10.00
N PRO A 384 11.61 -25.18 11.14
CA PRO A 384 10.43 -25.95 11.48
C PRO A 384 9.32 -25.72 10.45
N GLU A 385 8.45 -26.70 10.25
CA GLU A 385 7.33 -26.59 9.29
C GLU A 385 6.34 -25.48 9.68
N GLN A 386 6.14 -25.30 10.99
CA GLN A 386 5.20 -24.34 11.57
C GLN A 386 5.92 -23.46 12.59
N PRO A 387 5.45 -22.20 12.79
CA PRO A 387 5.97 -21.35 13.85
C PRO A 387 5.59 -21.91 15.23
N ASP A 388 6.29 -21.47 16.27
CA ASP A 388 5.99 -21.84 17.65
C ASP A 388 4.83 -21.01 18.21
N TYR A 389 3.62 -21.49 17.97
CA TYR A 389 2.38 -20.90 18.48
C TYR A 389 2.36 -20.80 20.01
N ALA A 390 3.02 -21.71 20.73
CA ALA A 390 3.02 -21.73 22.18
C ALA A 390 3.90 -20.61 22.74
N ARG A 391 5.08 -20.36 22.16
CA ARG A 391 5.90 -19.18 22.48
C ARG A 391 5.19 -17.88 22.14
N ALA A 392 4.56 -17.81 20.97
CA ALA A 392 3.80 -16.64 20.54
C ALA A 392 2.61 -16.32 21.47
N ASP A 393 1.83 -17.33 21.88
CA ASP A 393 0.73 -17.16 22.85
C ASP A 393 1.25 -16.73 24.23
N ARG A 394 2.34 -17.33 24.71
CA ARG A 394 3.00 -16.90 25.97
C ARG A 394 3.46 -15.45 25.91
N LEU A 395 4.05 -15.01 24.79
CA LEU A 395 4.45 -13.62 24.58
C LEU A 395 3.24 -12.68 24.73
N LEU A 396 2.13 -12.96 24.03
CA LEU A 396 0.94 -12.10 24.10
C LEU A 396 0.31 -12.06 25.49
N ARG A 397 0.23 -13.20 26.18
CA ARG A 397 -0.26 -13.25 27.56
C ARG A 397 0.63 -12.41 28.48
N ARG A 398 1.95 -12.57 28.36
CA ARG A 398 2.92 -11.82 29.16
C ARG A 398 2.78 -10.30 28.92
N VAL A 399 2.64 -9.87 27.67
CA VAL A 399 2.38 -8.46 27.32
C VAL A 399 1.07 -7.98 27.97
N GLY A 400 -0.01 -8.75 27.85
CA GLY A 400 -1.31 -8.41 28.42
C GLY A 400 -1.28 -8.30 29.95
N ASP A 401 -0.66 -9.26 30.62
CA ASP A 401 -0.50 -9.28 32.08
C ASP A 401 0.30 -8.08 32.57
N GLU A 402 1.36 -7.70 31.86
CA GLU A 402 2.19 -6.56 32.21
C GLU A 402 1.47 -5.22 31.99
N VAL A 403 0.79 -5.04 30.86
CA VAL A 403 -0.06 -3.87 30.62
C VAL A 403 -1.13 -3.75 31.71
N ALA A 404 -1.77 -4.86 32.08
CA ALA A 404 -2.76 -4.87 33.14
C ALA A 404 -2.16 -4.53 34.52
N ARG A 405 -0.99 -5.08 34.85
CA ARG A 405 -0.26 -4.76 36.08
C ARG A 405 0.06 -3.27 36.15
N ARG A 406 0.63 -2.68 35.09
CA ARG A 406 0.97 -1.24 35.03
C ARG A 406 -0.26 -0.38 35.22
N TRP A 407 -1.38 -0.74 34.59
CA TRP A 407 -2.65 -0.03 34.72
C TRP A 407 -3.23 -0.05 36.13
N VAL A 408 -3.31 -1.25 36.74
CA VAL A 408 -3.93 -1.45 38.07
C VAL A 408 -3.09 -0.81 39.16
N THR A 409 -1.77 -0.95 39.07
CA THR A 409 -0.82 -0.39 40.07
C THR A 409 -0.43 1.06 39.79
N LYS A 410 -0.94 1.65 38.70
CA LYS A 410 -0.66 3.04 38.29
C LYS A 410 0.85 3.35 38.19
N VAL A 411 1.59 2.43 37.59
CA VAL A 411 3.01 2.66 37.24
C VAL A 411 3.12 3.92 36.38
N ALA A 412 4.13 4.76 36.60
CA ALA A 412 4.36 5.92 35.74
C ALA A 412 4.54 5.50 34.27
N GLY A 413 3.96 6.26 33.34
CA GLY A 413 4.03 5.98 31.91
C GLY A 413 2.72 5.55 31.25
N PRO A 414 2.78 5.26 29.93
CA PRO A 414 1.63 5.28 29.02
C PRO A 414 0.72 4.06 29.10
N TRP A 415 1.02 3.09 29.97
CA TRP A 415 0.15 1.96 30.29
C TRP A 415 -0.36 1.99 31.74
N GLY A 416 0.05 2.97 32.55
CA GLY A 416 -0.28 3.06 33.96
C GLY A 416 -0.97 4.38 34.33
N HIS A 417 -0.25 5.25 35.04
CA HIS A 417 -0.76 6.55 35.48
C HIS A 417 -1.11 7.47 34.30
N ASP A 418 -0.24 7.52 33.28
CA ASP A 418 -0.33 8.45 32.16
C ASP A 418 -1.01 7.81 30.93
N ALA A 419 -1.72 6.71 31.13
CA ALA A 419 -2.35 5.99 30.03
C ALA A 419 -3.42 6.87 29.35
N PRO A 420 -3.38 7.00 28.01
CA PRO A 420 -4.25 7.89 27.27
C PRO A 420 -5.72 7.48 27.41
N GLU A 421 -6.62 8.45 27.44
CA GLU A 421 -8.06 8.17 27.49
C GLU A 421 -8.52 7.50 26.19
N ALA A 422 -9.28 6.41 26.34
CA ALA A 422 -9.93 5.76 25.22
C ALA A 422 -11.03 6.66 24.64
N PRO A 423 -11.23 6.68 23.31
CA PRO A 423 -12.29 7.46 22.69
C PRO A 423 -13.66 7.06 23.23
N ARG A 424 -14.45 8.04 23.65
CA ARG A 424 -15.82 7.80 24.12
C ARG A 424 -16.75 7.63 22.93
N MET A 425 -17.75 6.76 23.07
CA MET A 425 -18.83 6.67 22.10
C MET A 425 -19.73 7.90 22.26
N GLU A 426 -19.69 8.81 21.29
CA GLU A 426 -20.62 9.93 21.23
C GLU A 426 -21.85 9.51 20.42
N TRP A 427 -23.01 9.46 21.08
CA TRP A 427 -24.30 9.45 20.40
C TRP A 427 -24.64 10.90 20.04
N ARG A 428 -24.76 11.21 18.75
CA ARG A 428 -25.31 12.50 18.31
C ARG A 428 -26.72 12.26 17.82
N ASP A 429 -27.70 12.85 18.51
CA ASP A 429 -29.06 12.95 18.00
C ASP A 429 -29.04 13.79 16.72
N SER A 430 -29.71 13.29 15.69
CA SER A 430 -29.93 14.03 14.45
C SER A 430 -30.99 15.09 14.71
N GLU A 431 -30.61 16.36 14.73
CA GLU A 431 -31.51 17.47 14.36
C GLU A 431 -31.71 17.51 12.84
#